data_AF-A0A101QM53-F1
#
_entry.id   AF-A0A101QM53-F1
#
_cell.length_a   1.000
_cell.length_b   1.000
_cell.length_c   1.000
_cell.angle_alpha   90.00
_cell.angle_beta   90.00
_cell.angle_gamma   90.00
#
_symmetry.space_group_name_H-M   'P 1'
#
loop_
_entity.id
_entity.type
_entity.pdbx_description
1 polymer ?
#
loop_
_entity_poly.entity_id
_entity_poly.type
_entity_poly.pdbx_seq_one_letter_code
_entity_poly.pdbx_strand_id
1 'polypeptide(L)'
;MKDEITGVQYMDATVLRVTPLDEAGTPNHPRAMSFHLDEPVQVGVGTLEPKRQFGLLATVQGLDLAVGLVADRGPWLRADVQAIAESIWQERRTGAAVEWWAEADLGFWWYTLVPWWRHEWDTDRWPFKNAEDRQAYAVGYCRTVDAYDWPAPAPLRDPHGLTPGTQLVYARTPVEPPAPGLPPYPGAAA
;
A
#
# COMPACT_ATOMS: atom_id res chain seq x y z
N MET A 1 -5.93 -13.08 -22.49
CA MET A 1 -6.91 -13.29 -21.42
C MET A 1 -7.09 -11.93 -20.75
N LYS A 2 -8.30 -11.40 -20.61
CA LYS A 2 -8.49 -10.12 -19.90
C LYS A 2 -8.66 -10.47 -18.43
N ASP A 3 -7.60 -10.31 -17.66
CA ASP A 3 -7.62 -10.55 -16.23
C ASP A 3 -8.58 -9.53 -15.59
N GLU A 4 -9.71 -10.01 -15.07
CA GLU A 4 -10.72 -9.21 -14.40
C GLU A 4 -10.39 -9.13 -12.90
N ILE A 5 -10.31 -7.92 -12.35
CA ILE A 5 -10.13 -7.74 -10.90
C ILE A 5 -11.45 -8.07 -10.21
N THR A 6 -11.42 -9.02 -9.28
CA THR A 6 -12.57 -9.45 -8.48
C THR A 6 -12.24 -9.47 -7.00
N GLY A 7 -13.23 -9.76 -6.14
CA GLY A 7 -12.99 -9.96 -4.70
C GLY A 7 -12.43 -8.74 -3.95
N VAL A 8 -12.64 -7.52 -4.48
CA VAL A 8 -12.05 -6.30 -3.92
C VAL A 8 -12.51 -6.06 -2.48
N GLN A 9 -11.54 -5.90 -1.59
CA GLN A 9 -11.71 -5.46 -0.21
C GLN A 9 -11.09 -4.07 -0.06
N TYR A 10 -11.76 -3.18 0.65
CA TYR A 10 -11.28 -1.82 0.92
C TYR A 10 -10.91 -1.67 2.38
N MET A 11 -9.89 -0.84 2.60
CA MET A 11 -9.47 -0.40 3.92
C MET A 11 -9.30 1.12 3.88
N ASP A 12 -9.92 1.79 4.85
CA ASP A 12 -9.74 3.22 5.03
C ASP A 12 -8.35 3.47 5.61
N ALA A 13 -7.68 4.51 5.13
CA ALA A 13 -6.34 4.89 5.53
C ALA A 13 -6.26 6.40 5.72
N THR A 14 -5.75 6.83 6.87
CA THR A 14 -5.48 8.25 7.16
C THR A 14 -3.98 8.55 7.13
N VAL A 15 -3.14 7.52 7.17
CA VAL A 15 -1.70 7.65 6.94
C VAL A 15 -1.25 6.66 5.90
N LEU A 16 -0.49 7.14 4.91
CA LEU A 16 0.19 6.32 3.92
C LEU A 16 1.67 6.66 3.91
N ARG A 17 2.53 5.65 3.77
CA ARG A 17 3.95 5.84 3.49
C ARG A 17 4.30 5.17 2.17
N VAL A 18 4.97 5.92 1.30
CA VAL A 18 5.45 5.44 0.01
C VAL A 18 6.97 5.41 0.07
N THR A 19 7.54 4.21 -0.09
CA THR A 19 8.99 4.00 -0.15
C THR A 19 9.37 3.58 -1.57
N PRO A 20 10.15 4.41 -2.31
CA PRO A 20 10.62 4.04 -3.65
C PRO A 20 11.43 2.74 -3.63
N LEU A 21 11.30 1.94 -4.70
CA LEU A 21 12.10 0.73 -4.89
C LEU A 21 13.17 0.94 -5.97
N ASP A 22 14.29 0.23 -5.83
CA ASP A 22 15.25 0.06 -6.92
C ASP A 22 14.79 -1.02 -7.93
N GLU A 23 15.60 -1.28 -8.96
CA GLU A 23 15.28 -2.28 -9.99
C GLU A 23 15.22 -3.73 -9.45
N ALA A 24 15.84 -4.00 -8.31
CA ALA A 24 15.80 -5.30 -7.64
C ALA A 24 14.59 -5.44 -6.69
N GLY A 25 13.80 -4.38 -6.51
CA GLY A 25 12.67 -4.36 -5.56
C GLY A 25 13.11 -4.06 -4.12
N THR A 26 14.32 -3.53 -3.92
CA THR A 26 14.83 -3.16 -2.60
C THR A 26 14.31 -1.77 -2.21
N PRO A 27 13.74 -1.58 -1.02
CA PRO A 27 13.22 -0.29 -0.59
C PRO A 27 14.31 0.73 -0.23
N ASN A 28 14.18 1.94 -0.77
CA ASN A 28 15.02 3.08 -0.43
C ASN A 28 14.39 3.91 0.70
N HIS A 29 14.50 3.40 1.94
CA HIS A 29 13.88 4.02 3.13
C HIS A 29 14.28 5.48 3.39
N PRO A 30 15.53 5.93 3.12
CA PRO A 30 15.89 7.35 3.23
C PRO A 30 15.08 8.28 2.30
N ARG A 31 14.49 7.74 1.22
CA ARG A 31 13.60 8.49 0.30
C ARG A 31 12.11 8.23 0.56
N ALA A 32 11.76 7.57 1.65
CA ALA A 32 10.35 7.33 1.99
C ALA A 32 9.63 8.64 2.31
N MET A 33 8.40 8.76 1.83
CA MET A 33 7.52 9.90 2.06
C MET A 33 6.27 9.44 2.81
N SER A 34 5.94 10.11 3.91
CA SER A 34 4.72 9.85 4.67
C SER A 34 3.68 10.94 4.46
N PHE A 35 2.45 10.55 4.20
CA PHE A 35 1.30 11.41 3.96
C PHE A 35 0.30 11.22 5.09
N HIS A 36 -0.07 12.31 5.76
CA HIS A 36 -1.13 12.34 6.75
C HIS A 36 -2.30 13.08 6.15
N LEU A 37 -3.48 12.46 6.19
CA LEU A 37 -4.68 12.95 5.56
C LEU A 37 -5.72 13.28 6.64
N ASP A 38 -6.33 14.45 6.50
CA ASP A 38 -7.43 14.86 7.39
C ASP A 38 -8.71 14.03 7.13
N GLU A 39 -8.90 13.59 5.88
CA GLU A 39 -9.99 12.70 5.47
C GLU A 39 -9.42 11.36 4.98
N PRO A 40 -10.04 10.22 5.34
CA PRO A 40 -9.52 8.92 4.96
C PRO A 40 -9.65 8.69 3.44
N VAL A 41 -8.62 8.08 2.87
CA VAL A 41 -8.67 7.49 1.53
C VAL A 41 -8.89 5.99 1.65
N GLN A 42 -9.32 5.35 0.57
CA GLN A 42 -9.49 3.91 0.54
C GLN A 42 -8.36 3.25 -0.23
N VAL A 43 -7.70 2.29 0.39
CA VAL A 43 -6.81 1.37 -0.32
C VAL A 43 -7.55 0.06 -0.52
N GLY A 44 -7.72 -0.31 -1.78
CA GLY A 44 -8.40 -1.54 -2.17
C GLY A 44 -7.40 -2.62 -2.57
N VAL A 45 -7.66 -3.86 -2.16
CA VAL A 45 -6.92 -5.05 -2.60
C VAL A 45 -7.91 -6.02 -3.25
N GLY A 46 -7.62 -6.44 -4.48
CA GLY A 46 -8.43 -7.38 -5.26
C GLY A 46 -7.62 -8.55 -5.79
N THR A 47 -8.30 -9.48 -6.43
CA THR A 47 -7.72 -10.72 -6.98
C THR A 47 -7.98 -10.81 -8.47
N LEU A 48 -7.01 -11.30 -9.25
CA LEU A 48 -7.24 -11.64 -10.66
C LEU A 48 -7.77 -13.07 -10.84
N GLU A 49 -7.63 -13.90 -9.80
CA GLU A 49 -8.19 -15.26 -9.77
C GLU A 49 -9.66 -15.24 -9.31
N PRO A 50 -10.53 -16.09 -9.88
CA PRO A 50 -11.92 -16.19 -9.44
C PRO A 50 -12.03 -16.68 -7.98
N LYS A 51 -12.68 -15.86 -7.13
CA LYS A 51 -13.28 -16.24 -5.84
C LYS A 51 -12.36 -16.81 -4.74
N ARG A 52 -11.15 -16.28 -4.56
CA ARG A 52 -10.44 -16.46 -3.28
C ARG A 52 -10.69 -15.26 -2.36
N GLN A 53 -11.38 -15.50 -1.25
CA GLN A 53 -11.40 -14.57 -0.13
C GLN A 53 -10.14 -14.82 0.70
N PHE A 54 -9.35 -13.78 0.96
CA PHE A 54 -8.21 -13.87 1.87
C PHE A 54 -8.62 -13.38 3.26
N GLY A 55 -8.14 -14.08 4.28
CA GLY A 55 -8.44 -13.79 5.68
C GLY A 55 -7.71 -12.54 6.19
N LEU A 56 -8.32 -11.88 7.18
CA LEU A 56 -7.97 -10.56 7.72
C LEU A 56 -6.72 -10.49 8.61
N LEU A 57 -5.82 -11.48 8.63
CA LEU A 57 -4.56 -11.42 9.39
C LEU A 57 -3.56 -12.40 8.75
N ALA A 58 -2.74 -11.95 7.80
CA ALA A 58 -1.81 -12.84 7.11
C ALA A 58 -0.71 -12.09 6.34
N THR A 59 0.44 -12.76 6.22
CA THR A 59 1.34 -12.61 5.08
C THR A 59 0.73 -13.36 3.90
N VAL A 60 0.51 -12.67 2.78
CA VAL A 60 -0.09 -13.23 1.58
C VAL A 60 0.99 -13.51 0.54
N GLN A 61 0.96 -14.71 -0.04
CA GLN A 61 1.94 -15.20 -1.02
C GLN A 61 1.24 -16.03 -2.11
N GLY A 62 1.81 -16.03 -3.32
CA GLY A 62 1.46 -16.94 -4.41
C GLY A 62 0.10 -16.67 -5.06
N LEU A 63 -0.34 -15.41 -5.10
CA LEU A 63 -1.65 -15.00 -5.60
C LEU A 63 -1.53 -13.83 -6.56
N ASP A 64 -2.34 -13.82 -7.62
CA ASP A 64 -2.40 -12.66 -8.51
C ASP A 64 -3.25 -11.55 -7.89
N LEU A 65 -2.57 -10.61 -7.23
CA LEU A 65 -3.19 -9.52 -6.48
C LEU A 65 -3.11 -8.19 -7.23
N ALA A 66 -4.25 -7.49 -7.19
CA ALA A 66 -4.40 -6.12 -7.63
C ALA A 66 -4.49 -5.21 -6.42
N VAL A 67 -3.94 -4.01 -6.52
CA VAL A 67 -4.08 -2.97 -5.49
C VAL A 67 -4.45 -1.63 -6.14
N GLY A 68 -5.28 -0.87 -5.45
CA GLY A 68 -5.77 0.42 -5.93
C GLY A 68 -5.88 1.47 -4.82
N LEU A 69 -5.48 2.71 -5.12
CA LEU A 69 -5.74 3.88 -4.29
C LEU A 69 -7.01 4.53 -4.82
N VAL A 70 -8.00 4.62 -3.96
CA VAL A 70 -9.35 5.05 -4.29
C VAL A 70 -9.73 6.18 -3.34
N ALA A 71 -10.33 7.23 -3.90
CA ALA A 71 -10.92 8.30 -3.11
C ALA A 71 -12.20 8.81 -3.78
N ASP A 72 -12.98 9.57 -3.02
CA ASP A 72 -14.15 10.26 -3.55
C ASP A 72 -13.71 11.40 -4.49
N ARG A 73 -14.53 11.73 -5.50
CA ARG A 73 -14.23 12.71 -6.57
C ARG A 73 -14.25 14.18 -6.10
N GLY A 74 -14.18 14.43 -4.79
CA GLY A 74 -14.22 15.76 -4.21
C GLY A 74 -12.99 16.62 -4.57
N PRO A 75 -13.15 17.92 -4.82
CA PRO A 75 -12.06 18.80 -5.24
C PRO A 75 -10.96 18.96 -4.17
N TRP A 76 -11.30 18.80 -2.89
CA TRP A 76 -10.37 19.01 -1.76
C TRP A 76 -9.42 17.82 -1.55
N LEU A 77 -9.95 16.59 -1.62
CA LEU A 77 -9.15 15.35 -1.56
C LEU A 77 -8.24 15.15 -2.78
N ARG A 78 -8.59 15.75 -3.93
CA ARG A 78 -7.94 15.44 -5.20
C ARG A 78 -6.46 15.75 -5.24
N ALA A 79 -6.00 16.83 -4.59
CA ALA A 79 -4.59 17.24 -4.65
C ALA A 79 -3.67 16.30 -3.86
N ASP A 80 -4.03 15.99 -2.61
CA ASP A 80 -3.23 15.10 -1.74
C ASP A 80 -3.23 13.67 -2.26
N VAL A 81 -4.39 13.18 -2.70
CA VAL A 81 -4.51 11.85 -3.30
C VAL A 81 -3.67 11.79 -4.58
N GLN A 82 -3.73 12.81 -5.44
CA GLN A 82 -2.90 12.87 -6.65
C GLN A 82 -1.40 12.90 -6.32
N ALA A 83 -0.97 13.58 -5.25
CA ALA A 83 0.42 13.60 -4.83
C ALA A 83 0.91 12.24 -4.31
N ILE A 84 0.07 11.52 -3.54
CA ILE A 84 0.35 10.14 -3.10
C ILE A 84 0.47 9.24 -4.32
N ALA A 85 -0.52 9.34 -5.20
CA ALA A 85 -0.63 8.60 -6.43
C ALA A 85 0.66 8.80 -7.26
N GLU A 86 1.02 10.04 -7.58
CA GLU A 86 2.28 10.38 -8.26
C GLU A 86 3.52 9.83 -7.55
N SER A 87 3.53 9.83 -6.21
CA SER A 87 4.61 9.24 -5.42
C SER A 87 4.75 7.73 -5.62
N ILE A 88 3.65 7.02 -5.78
CA ILE A 88 3.65 5.59 -6.13
C ILE A 88 4.22 5.37 -7.54
N TRP A 89 4.06 6.32 -8.47
CA TRP A 89 4.55 6.23 -9.86
C TRP A 89 5.82 7.02 -10.18
N GLN A 90 6.47 7.61 -9.18
CA GLN A 90 7.67 8.45 -9.39
C GLN A 90 8.67 7.77 -10.32
N GLU A 91 8.81 6.45 -10.20
CA GLU A 91 9.66 5.62 -11.06
C GLU A 91 8.82 4.51 -11.70
N ARG A 92 8.03 4.85 -12.74
CA ARG A 92 7.08 3.95 -13.45
C ARG A 92 7.59 2.53 -13.79
N ARG A 93 8.91 2.29 -13.77
CA ARG A 93 9.51 0.99 -14.08
C ARG A 93 9.74 0.11 -12.84
N THR A 94 10.10 0.71 -11.71
CA THR A 94 10.49 0.00 -10.48
C THR A 94 9.30 -0.17 -9.55
N GLY A 95 8.46 0.85 -9.36
CA GLY A 95 7.33 0.80 -8.42
C GLY A 95 7.70 1.25 -7.01
N ALA A 96 6.83 0.98 -6.04
CA ALA A 96 7.00 1.42 -4.65
C ALA A 96 6.57 0.35 -3.65
N ALA A 97 7.20 0.32 -2.48
CA ALA A 97 6.59 -0.27 -1.31
C ALA A 97 5.62 0.75 -0.69
N VAL A 98 4.40 0.33 -0.40
CA VAL A 98 3.36 1.21 0.14
C VAL A 98 2.82 0.62 1.41
N GLU A 99 2.83 1.44 2.45
CA GLU A 99 2.28 1.11 3.76
C GLU A 99 1.12 2.03 4.05
N TRP A 100 0.13 1.53 4.79
CA TRP A 100 -0.94 2.36 5.27
C TRP A 100 -1.43 1.92 6.64
N TRP A 101 -1.87 2.93 7.40
CA TRP A 101 -2.37 2.78 8.76
C TRP A 101 -3.82 3.25 8.84
N ALA A 102 -4.61 2.50 9.60
CA ALA A 102 -5.93 2.90 10.04
C ALA A 102 -5.98 2.76 11.56
N GLU A 103 -6.47 3.78 12.27
CA GLU A 103 -6.65 3.67 13.72
C GLU A 103 -7.69 2.59 14.01
N ALA A 104 -7.30 1.60 14.82
CA ALA A 104 -8.17 0.48 15.18
C ALA A 104 -8.82 0.72 16.54
N ASP A 105 -8.00 1.08 17.53
CA ASP A 105 -8.38 1.41 18.90
C ASP A 105 -7.33 2.37 19.47
N LEU A 106 -7.58 2.92 20.66
CA LEU A 106 -6.61 3.78 21.35
C LEU A 106 -5.24 3.07 21.50
N GLY A 107 -4.23 3.59 20.82
CA GLY A 107 -2.86 3.04 20.84
C GLY A 107 -2.62 1.80 19.97
N PHE A 108 -3.57 1.44 19.10
CA PHE A 108 -3.43 0.32 18.16
C PHE A 108 -3.87 0.69 16.75
N TRP A 109 -3.10 0.19 15.78
CA TRP A 109 -3.28 0.49 14.37
C TRP A 109 -3.46 -0.80 13.58
N TRP A 110 -4.39 -0.78 12.61
CA TRP A 110 -4.33 -1.69 11.48
C TRP A 110 -3.26 -1.21 10.53
N TYR A 111 -2.31 -2.08 10.24
CA TYR A 111 -1.18 -1.83 9.35
C TYR A 111 -1.25 -2.78 8.17
N THR A 112 -1.06 -2.23 6.97
CA THR A 112 -0.88 -3.05 5.77
C THR A 112 0.35 -2.58 5.01
N LEU A 113 1.06 -3.53 4.43
CA LEU A 113 2.21 -3.31 3.55
C LEU A 113 2.01 -4.07 2.24
N VAL A 114 2.07 -3.34 1.13
CA VAL A 114 2.38 -3.90 -0.19
C VAL A 114 3.86 -3.66 -0.44
N PRO A 115 4.71 -4.70 -0.35
CA PRO A 115 6.15 -4.53 -0.46
C PRO A 115 6.59 -4.18 -1.88
N TRP A 116 5.76 -4.46 -2.89
CA TRP A 116 6.03 -4.07 -4.27
C TRP A 116 4.74 -3.81 -5.06
N TRP A 117 4.31 -2.56 -5.08
CA TRP A 117 3.22 -2.06 -5.93
C TRP A 117 3.81 -1.58 -7.25
N ARG A 118 3.50 -2.30 -8.33
CA ARG A 118 3.95 -1.94 -9.68
C ARG A 118 2.81 -1.45 -10.56
N HIS A 119 3.05 -0.35 -11.26
CA HIS A 119 2.09 0.22 -12.20
C HIS A 119 2.09 -0.55 -13.52
N GLU A 120 1.04 -1.34 -13.72
CA GLU A 120 0.87 -2.15 -14.93
C GLU A 120 -0.47 -1.91 -15.62
N TRP A 121 -1.41 -1.22 -14.98
CA TRP A 121 -2.78 -1.04 -15.48
C TRP A 121 -3.26 0.40 -15.35
N ASP A 122 -4.13 0.80 -16.28
CA ASP A 122 -4.85 2.07 -16.19
C ASP A 122 -5.85 2.06 -15.02
N THR A 123 -6.12 3.25 -14.47
CA THR A 123 -7.04 3.42 -13.34
C THR A 123 -8.46 2.93 -13.61
N ASP A 124 -8.89 2.96 -14.86
CA ASP A 124 -10.22 2.49 -15.31
C ASP A 124 -10.39 0.97 -15.18
N ARG A 125 -9.31 0.23 -14.91
CA ARG A 125 -9.39 -1.21 -14.63
C ARG A 125 -9.98 -1.52 -13.26
N TRP A 126 -9.99 -0.58 -12.33
CA TRP A 126 -10.48 -0.83 -10.98
C TRP A 126 -12.00 -1.01 -10.95
N PRO A 127 -12.54 -2.10 -10.38
CA PRO A 127 -13.95 -2.42 -10.48
C PRO A 127 -14.78 -1.63 -9.44
N PHE A 128 -15.30 -0.48 -9.85
CA PHE A 128 -16.31 0.27 -9.08
C PHE A 128 -17.70 -0.30 -9.36
N LYS A 129 -18.11 -1.35 -8.65
CA LYS A 129 -19.39 -1.99 -8.98
C LYS A 129 -20.61 -1.09 -8.77
N ASN A 130 -20.57 -0.04 -7.94
CA ASN A 130 -21.72 0.85 -7.66
C ASN A 130 -21.33 2.20 -6.99
N ALA A 131 -20.14 2.78 -7.24
CA ALA A 131 -19.69 3.99 -6.55
C ALA A 131 -19.44 5.13 -7.55
N GLU A 132 -20.51 5.83 -7.95
CA GLU A 132 -20.46 6.91 -8.94
C GLU A 132 -19.55 8.07 -8.49
N ASP A 133 -19.42 8.26 -7.18
CA ASP A 133 -18.61 9.32 -6.57
C ASP A 133 -17.16 8.92 -6.31
N ARG A 134 -16.73 7.70 -6.66
CA ARG A 134 -15.35 7.23 -6.44
C ARG A 134 -14.52 7.20 -7.71
N GLN A 135 -13.22 7.33 -7.54
CA GLN A 135 -12.23 7.22 -8.60
C GLN A 135 -10.99 6.50 -8.09
N ALA A 136 -10.40 5.67 -8.95
CA ALA A 136 -9.05 5.15 -8.73
C ALA A 136 -8.05 6.18 -9.20
N TYR A 137 -7.10 6.50 -8.34
CA TYR A 137 -5.96 7.36 -8.63
C TYR A 137 -4.74 6.50 -8.89
N ALA A 138 -4.64 5.37 -8.19
CA ALA A 138 -3.62 4.35 -8.35
C ALA A 138 -4.23 3.02 -8.70
N VAL A 139 -3.65 2.30 -9.65
CA VAL A 139 -3.93 0.89 -9.86
C VAL A 139 -2.65 0.17 -10.25
N GLY A 140 -2.44 -1.03 -9.72
CA GLY A 140 -1.31 -1.86 -10.07
C GLY A 140 -1.38 -3.27 -9.55
N TYR A 141 -0.32 -4.01 -9.81
CA TYR A 141 -0.14 -5.40 -9.40
C TYR A 141 0.78 -5.48 -8.17
N CYS A 142 0.46 -6.35 -7.21
CA CYS A 142 1.35 -6.63 -6.08
C CYS A 142 2.37 -7.71 -6.47
N ARG A 143 3.60 -7.28 -6.78
CA ARG A 143 4.70 -8.20 -7.09
C ARG A 143 5.22 -8.85 -5.80
N THR A 144 5.80 -10.04 -5.95
CA THR A 144 6.54 -10.69 -4.87
C THR A 144 7.89 -10.02 -4.66
N VAL A 145 8.37 -9.99 -3.43
CA VAL A 145 9.74 -9.58 -3.09
C VAL A 145 10.58 -10.74 -2.58
N ASP A 146 11.91 -10.59 -2.64
CA ASP A 146 12.86 -11.42 -1.90
C ASP A 146 12.88 -11.05 -0.41
N ALA A 147 13.68 -11.78 0.38
CA ALA A 147 13.86 -11.44 1.79
C ALA A 147 14.64 -10.13 1.95
N TYR A 148 14.10 -9.23 2.76
CA TYR A 148 14.81 -8.06 3.26
C TYR A 148 14.24 -7.62 4.61
N ASP A 149 15.07 -6.93 5.38
CA ASP A 149 14.69 -6.42 6.69
C ASP A 149 13.95 -5.09 6.57
N TRP A 150 12.84 -4.96 7.30
CA TRP A 150 12.17 -3.69 7.48
C TRP A 150 12.84 -2.89 8.61
N PRO A 151 13.12 -1.58 8.43
CA PRO A 151 13.77 -0.75 9.43
C PRO A 151 12.94 -0.64 10.72
N ALA A 152 13.66 -0.52 11.85
CA ALA A 152 13.05 -0.30 13.15
C ALA A 152 12.62 1.18 13.35
N PRO A 153 11.55 1.45 14.13
CA PRO A 153 10.58 0.49 14.65
C PRO A 153 9.69 -0.06 13.52
N ALA A 154 9.66 -1.38 13.33
CA ALA A 154 8.82 -1.98 12.30
C ALA A 154 7.43 -2.29 12.87
N PRO A 155 6.35 -1.96 12.15
CA PRO A 155 4.99 -2.39 12.47
C PRO A 155 4.85 -3.92 12.56
N LEU A 156 5.76 -4.64 11.89
CA LEU A 156 5.88 -6.09 11.88
C LEU A 156 6.67 -6.59 13.10
N ARG A 157 6.14 -7.62 13.78
CA ARG A 157 6.83 -8.28 14.89
C ARG A 157 8.11 -8.97 14.40
N ASP A 158 9.05 -9.17 15.32
CA ASP A 158 10.34 -9.86 15.10
C ASP A 158 10.14 -11.30 14.56
N PRO A 159 10.83 -11.74 13.48
CA PRO A 159 11.78 -10.97 12.67
C PRO A 159 11.11 -9.86 11.85
N HIS A 160 11.72 -8.67 11.87
CA HIS A 160 11.29 -7.49 11.09
C HIS A 160 11.42 -7.68 9.56
N GLY A 161 11.83 -8.87 9.11
CA GLY A 161 12.03 -9.18 7.70
C GLY A 161 10.79 -9.73 7.01
N LEU A 162 10.70 -9.45 5.71
CA LEU A 162 9.72 -10.11 4.84
C LEU A 162 10.24 -11.46 4.41
N THR A 163 9.38 -12.48 4.48
CA THR A 163 9.67 -13.79 3.88
C THR A 163 9.69 -13.67 2.35
N PRO A 164 10.59 -14.36 1.62
CA PRO A 164 10.56 -14.39 0.16
C PRO A 164 9.18 -14.81 -0.37
N GLY A 165 8.73 -14.18 -1.45
CA GLY A 165 7.41 -14.41 -2.04
C GLY A 165 6.27 -13.61 -1.41
N THR A 166 6.55 -12.73 -0.44
CA THR A 166 5.53 -11.87 0.18
C THR A 166 4.99 -10.83 -0.81
N GLN A 167 3.67 -10.69 -0.88
CA GLN A 167 2.96 -9.73 -1.74
C GLN A 167 2.09 -8.74 -0.96
N LEU A 168 1.67 -9.13 0.24
CA LEU A 168 0.92 -8.28 1.15
C LEU A 168 1.21 -8.75 2.58
N VAL A 169 1.31 -7.80 3.49
CA VAL A 169 1.28 -8.09 4.93
C VAL A 169 0.16 -7.27 5.54
N TYR A 170 -0.66 -7.91 6.37
CA TYR A 170 -1.68 -7.25 7.17
C TYR A 170 -1.49 -7.62 8.64
N ALA A 171 -1.43 -6.61 9.51
CA ALA A 171 -1.19 -6.80 10.93
C ALA A 171 -1.94 -5.77 11.79
N ARG A 172 -2.21 -6.14 13.03
CA ARG A 172 -2.53 -5.18 14.10
C ARG A 172 -1.26 -4.88 14.88
N THR A 173 -0.93 -3.61 15.07
CA THR A 173 0.34 -3.19 15.67
C THR A 173 0.14 -2.07 16.69
N PRO A 174 0.95 -2.01 17.77
CA PRO A 174 1.02 -0.83 18.64
C PRO A 174 1.98 0.25 18.10
N VAL A 175 2.67 -0.01 16.98
CA VAL A 175 3.62 0.95 16.39
C VAL A 175 2.82 2.03 15.66
N GLU A 176 2.98 3.26 16.12
CA GLU A 176 2.35 4.44 15.52
C GLU A 176 2.85 4.70 14.09
N PRO A 177 2.02 5.31 13.22
CA PRO A 177 2.47 5.77 11.93
C PRO A 177 3.63 6.77 12.05
N PRO A 178 4.56 6.81 11.07
CA PRO A 178 5.62 7.81 11.02
C PRO A 178 5.06 9.23 10.86
N ALA A 179 5.81 10.25 11.27
CA ALA A 179 5.45 11.66 11.04
C ALA A 179 5.36 11.99 9.53
N PRO A 180 4.54 12.98 9.11
CA PRO A 180 4.40 13.37 7.70
C PRO A 180 5.70 13.96 7.12
N GLY A 181 5.88 13.82 5.80
CA GLY A 181 7.00 14.38 5.04
C GLY A 181 8.14 13.41 4.71
N LEU A 182 9.26 13.99 4.23
CA LEU A 182 10.55 13.31 4.01
C LEU A 182 11.29 13.15 5.35
N PRO A 183 12.09 12.10 5.49
CA PRO A 183 11.95 11.10 6.54
C PRO A 183 12.18 11.67 7.94
N PRO A 184 11.60 11.02 8.96
CA PRO A 184 12.46 10.58 10.05
C PRO A 184 12.17 9.12 10.40
N TYR A 185 13.02 8.20 9.93
CA TYR A 185 13.25 6.96 10.67
C TYR A 185 14.25 7.27 11.78
N PRO A 186 13.88 7.21 13.06
CA PRO A 186 14.87 7.23 14.14
C PRO A 186 15.71 5.94 14.04
N GLY A 187 16.83 5.99 13.32
CA GLY A 187 17.74 4.85 13.12
C GLY A 187 18.16 4.58 11.68
N ALA A 188 17.52 5.18 10.67
CA ALA A 188 18.05 5.18 9.31
C ALA A 188 19.12 6.27 9.20
N ALA A 189 20.34 5.96 9.62
CA ALA A 189 21.47 6.85 9.40
C ALA A 189 21.69 7.07 7.89
N ALA A 190 22.02 8.30 7.53
CA ALA A 190 22.49 8.70 6.20
C ALA A 190 23.81 8.02 5.83
#